data_AF-A0A7W9KIE5-F1
#
_entry.id   AF-A0A7W9KIE5-F1
#
_cell.length_a   1.000
_cell.length_b   1.000
_cell.length_c   1.000
_cell.angle_alpha   90.00
_cell.angle_beta   90.00
_cell.angle_gamma   90.00
#
_symmetry.space_group_name_H-M   'P 1'
#
loop_
_entity.id
_entity.type
_entity.pdbx_description
1 polymer ?
#
loop_
_entity_poly.entity_id
_entity_poly.type
_entity_poly.pdbx_seq_one_letter_code
_entity_poly.pdbx_strand_id
1 'polypeptide(L)'
;MKQPGDVPNFANVILPSWVWNSNPRGYFSEAAFVGSKASFDENGWTVFAKERVDPSFPPLVNAFDIAESGMVSRYEFLSALAGTETIEMSSATREVGERELEKKRLRAERVGDLVDTLSYWQLSVMLASRETLADVCRDIYGKLLEIPLEASPGEVAFPNASLHVISKNPALGYRLELIAFLLRARYDYDARKGDVSHLHEAIKNGELIFDSSRGLSDGIALFDVYVGPLVGALTPAVWSIVALRPSGVIFYSLGRLVRGFRSDPAELMHMLPVRGSVETVPFPVLGDGAARAAIQWWTERIGKLLSIISDPAVFTDRNGMYVATKHLHAALTVEQLFRRVTSIQVAHRDANARRVLFFSVLDTIDRLTGHDIEYTCSLANARRAYERVEGAIPSASAEILLPAARRAIDALEELQQGFFIARQAGSGDVVFKDDKGKNVRKSLDAATASYVKLLRDATHGHGAKFVNKKTQTNALLAHHNGSIPYDIVLLSYLYLLEFLVDLDKQRKRFFDGGRI
;
A
#
# COMPACT_ATOMS: atom_id res chain seq x y z
N MET A 1 -12.21 -10.98 23.92
CA MET A 1 -11.79 -11.60 22.65
C MET A 1 -11.17 -12.96 22.96
N LYS A 2 -11.64 -14.06 22.36
CA LYS A 2 -10.95 -15.37 22.46
C LYS A 2 -9.59 -15.24 21.76
N GLN A 3 -8.52 -15.79 22.36
CA GLN A 3 -7.22 -15.84 21.67
C GLN A 3 -7.40 -16.61 20.36
N PRO A 4 -6.92 -16.07 19.22
CA PRO A 4 -6.90 -16.83 17.97
C PRO A 4 -6.06 -18.09 18.20
N GLY A 5 -6.57 -19.26 17.76
CA GLY A 5 -5.79 -20.49 17.75
C GLY A 5 -4.53 -20.33 16.91
N ASP A 6 -3.52 -21.17 17.16
CA ASP A 6 -2.29 -21.12 16.40
C ASP A 6 -2.55 -21.38 14.91
N VAL A 7 -1.90 -20.59 14.06
CA VAL A 7 -2.05 -20.70 12.61
C VAL A 7 -1.41 -22.01 12.15
N PRO A 8 -2.10 -22.84 11.36
CA PRO A 8 -1.55 -24.08 10.85
C PRO A 8 -0.22 -23.91 10.12
N ASN A 9 0.53 -25.00 10.06
CA ASN A 9 1.80 -25.05 9.34
C ASN A 9 1.66 -25.47 7.87
N PHE A 10 0.50 -26.00 7.51
CA PHE A 10 0.16 -26.45 6.17
C PHE A 10 -1.29 -26.11 5.84
N ALA A 11 -1.62 -26.24 4.57
CA ALA A 11 -2.99 -26.32 4.11
C ALA A 11 -3.25 -27.62 3.35
N ASN A 12 -4.42 -28.18 3.54
CA ASN A 12 -4.96 -29.22 2.68
C ASN A 12 -5.69 -28.55 1.51
N VAL A 13 -5.28 -28.88 0.29
CA VAL A 13 -5.75 -28.26 -0.95
C VAL A 13 -6.23 -29.36 -1.89
N ILE A 14 -7.41 -29.18 -2.49
CA ILE A 14 -7.87 -30.03 -3.60
C ILE A 14 -7.54 -29.28 -4.88
N LEU A 15 -6.60 -29.81 -5.68
CA LEU A 15 -6.20 -29.19 -6.94
C LEU A 15 -6.93 -29.86 -8.12
N PRO A 16 -7.53 -29.10 -9.04
CA PRO A 16 -8.11 -29.66 -10.26
C PRO A 16 -7.09 -30.48 -11.05
N SER A 17 -7.54 -31.57 -11.68
CA SER A 17 -6.67 -32.50 -12.41
C SER A 17 -5.91 -31.83 -13.57
N TRP A 18 -6.45 -30.77 -14.16
CA TRP A 18 -5.84 -30.02 -15.26
C TRP A 18 -4.80 -28.99 -14.83
N VAL A 19 -4.66 -28.70 -13.52
CA VAL A 19 -3.70 -27.67 -13.05
C VAL A 19 -2.30 -28.02 -13.56
N TRP A 20 -1.70 -27.03 -14.23
CA TRP A 20 -0.33 -27.10 -14.73
C TRP A 20 -0.08 -28.31 -15.64
N ASN A 21 -1.00 -28.54 -16.59
CA ASN A 21 -0.97 -29.69 -17.50
C ASN A 21 -0.91 -31.03 -16.75
N SER A 22 -1.73 -31.17 -15.71
CA SER A 22 -1.76 -32.33 -14.82
C SER A 22 -0.46 -32.59 -14.05
N ASN A 23 0.36 -31.55 -13.85
CA ASN A 23 1.57 -31.61 -13.04
C ASN A 23 1.53 -30.63 -11.85
N PRO A 24 0.75 -30.91 -10.80
CA PRO A 24 0.71 -30.09 -9.59
C PRO A 24 2.08 -29.84 -8.94
N ARG A 25 3.01 -30.80 -9.03
CA ARG A 25 4.37 -30.63 -8.48
C ARG A 25 5.17 -29.56 -9.21
N GLY A 26 5.00 -29.47 -10.54
CA GLY A 26 5.57 -28.39 -11.34
C GLY A 26 5.08 -27.03 -10.85
N TYR A 27 3.76 -26.88 -10.69
CA TYR A 27 3.18 -25.67 -10.11
C TYR A 27 3.73 -25.33 -8.71
N PHE A 28 3.82 -26.32 -7.82
CA PHE A 28 4.40 -26.10 -6.49
C PHE A 28 5.86 -25.64 -6.56
N SER A 29 6.66 -26.18 -7.48
CA SER A 29 8.03 -25.73 -7.68
C SER A 29 8.08 -24.24 -8.04
N GLU A 30 7.28 -23.81 -9.02
CA GLU A 30 7.23 -22.42 -9.48
C GLU A 30 6.67 -21.48 -8.40
N ALA A 31 5.65 -21.90 -7.66
CA ALA A 31 5.08 -21.16 -6.54
C ALA A 31 5.94 -21.19 -5.27
N ALA A 32 7.10 -21.84 -5.30
CA ALA A 32 7.94 -22.09 -4.13
C ALA A 32 7.13 -22.66 -2.95
N PHE A 33 6.35 -23.69 -3.24
CA PHE A 33 5.63 -24.50 -2.28
C PHE A 33 6.27 -25.89 -2.18
N VAL A 34 6.13 -26.52 -1.02
CA VAL A 34 6.41 -27.94 -0.83
C VAL A 34 5.07 -28.64 -0.75
N GLY A 35 4.82 -29.57 -1.67
CA GLY A 35 3.56 -30.30 -1.77
C GLY A 35 3.76 -31.81 -1.63
N SER A 36 2.94 -32.45 -0.80
CA SER A 36 2.86 -33.92 -0.68
C SER A 36 1.44 -34.38 -0.97
N LYS A 37 1.31 -35.56 -1.61
CA LYS A 37 0.01 -36.11 -1.93
C LYS A 37 -0.70 -36.50 -0.64
N ALA A 38 -1.95 -36.10 -0.48
CA ALA A 38 -2.73 -36.38 0.72
C ALA A 38 -3.73 -37.51 0.48
N SER A 39 -4.06 -38.27 1.52
CA SER A 39 -4.97 -39.43 1.45
C SER A 39 -6.46 -39.08 1.49
N PHE A 40 -6.81 -37.82 1.77
CA PHE A 40 -8.21 -37.42 1.96
C PHE A 40 -8.99 -37.26 0.64
N ASP A 41 -8.32 -37.13 -0.50
CA ASP A 41 -8.93 -36.94 -1.82
C ASP A 41 -7.95 -37.34 -2.94
N GLU A 42 -8.44 -37.91 -4.04
CA GLU A 42 -7.60 -38.31 -5.19
C GLU A 42 -6.84 -37.13 -5.80
N ASN A 43 -7.37 -35.91 -5.66
CA ASN A 43 -6.80 -34.63 -6.07
C ASN A 43 -6.30 -33.81 -4.86
N GLY A 44 -6.24 -34.41 -3.68
CA GLY A 44 -5.80 -33.81 -2.44
C GLY A 44 -4.28 -33.67 -2.32
N TRP A 45 -3.84 -32.55 -1.77
CA TRP A 45 -2.45 -32.21 -1.50
C TRP A 45 -2.32 -31.51 -0.14
N THR A 46 -1.26 -31.82 0.58
CA THR A 46 -0.82 -31.04 1.75
C THR A 46 0.32 -30.13 1.31
N VAL A 47 0.13 -28.82 1.48
CA VAL A 47 0.97 -27.77 0.90
C VAL A 47 1.56 -26.88 2.00
N PHE A 48 2.85 -26.55 1.85
CA PHE A 48 3.63 -25.68 2.74
C PHE A 48 4.30 -24.58 1.92
N ALA A 49 4.43 -23.38 2.49
CA ALA A 49 5.34 -22.36 1.97
C ALA A 49 6.80 -22.79 2.16
N LYS A 50 7.64 -22.71 1.11
CA LYS A 50 9.00 -23.25 1.13
C LYS A 50 9.89 -22.61 2.21
N GLU A 51 9.75 -21.31 2.44
CA GLU A 51 10.47 -20.56 3.48
C GLU A 51 10.20 -21.06 4.91
N ARG A 52 9.12 -21.83 5.13
CA ARG A 52 8.86 -22.46 6.43
C ARG A 52 9.66 -23.75 6.63
N VAL A 53 10.06 -24.40 5.55
CA VAL A 53 10.79 -25.68 5.57
C VAL A 53 12.28 -25.44 5.34
N ASP A 54 12.61 -24.40 4.58
CA ASP A 54 13.96 -24.00 4.22
C ASP A 54 14.18 -22.52 4.61
N PRO A 55 14.79 -22.26 5.78
CA PRO A 55 15.10 -20.90 6.21
C PRO A 55 16.09 -20.16 5.30
N SER A 56 16.78 -20.86 4.40
CA SER A 56 17.69 -20.25 3.42
C SER A 56 16.97 -19.78 2.15
N PHE A 57 15.68 -20.08 2.01
CA PHE A 57 14.90 -19.65 0.86
C PHE A 57 14.89 -18.12 0.76
N PRO A 58 15.19 -17.54 -0.42
CA PRO A 58 15.25 -16.10 -0.57
C PRO A 58 13.88 -15.46 -0.31
N PRO A 59 13.83 -14.23 0.26
CA PRO A 59 12.58 -13.51 0.44
C PRO A 59 11.83 -13.30 -0.88
N LEU A 60 10.49 -13.20 -0.80
CA LEU A 60 9.64 -12.97 -1.96
C LEU A 60 9.87 -11.61 -2.62
N VAL A 61 10.42 -10.65 -1.89
CA VAL A 61 10.87 -9.36 -2.40
C VAL A 61 12.16 -8.95 -1.70
N ASN A 62 13.08 -8.34 -2.43
CA ASN A 62 14.37 -7.91 -1.91
C ASN A 62 14.74 -6.53 -2.44
N ALA A 63 15.31 -5.69 -1.60
CA ALA A 63 15.87 -4.39 -1.98
C ALA A 63 17.36 -4.52 -2.28
N PHE A 64 17.82 -3.82 -3.31
CA PHE A 64 19.24 -3.72 -3.66
C PHE A 64 19.61 -2.26 -3.96
N ASP A 65 20.77 -1.85 -3.46
CA ASP A 65 21.40 -0.58 -3.81
C ASP A 65 22.21 -0.75 -5.09
N ILE A 66 21.92 0.10 -6.08
CA ILE A 66 22.56 0.04 -7.39
C ILE A 66 23.62 1.12 -7.54
N ALA A 67 23.33 2.36 -7.14
CA ALA A 67 24.28 3.45 -7.18
C ALA A 67 23.96 4.49 -6.10
N GLU A 68 24.99 4.94 -5.39
CA GLU A 68 24.93 6.01 -4.40
C GLU A 68 26.32 6.65 -4.33
N SER A 69 26.39 7.92 -3.90
CA SER A 69 27.68 8.59 -3.70
C SER A 69 28.58 7.79 -2.75
N GLY A 70 29.83 7.54 -3.16
CA GLY A 70 30.80 6.78 -2.37
C GLY A 70 30.61 5.24 -2.41
N MET A 71 29.66 4.70 -3.17
CA MET A 71 29.48 3.26 -3.35
C MET A 71 29.93 2.79 -4.74
N VAL A 72 30.46 1.55 -4.80
CA VAL A 72 30.70 0.87 -6.07
C VAL A 72 29.35 0.55 -6.72
N SER A 73 29.16 1.01 -7.95
CA SER A 73 27.91 0.83 -8.67
C SER A 73 27.72 -0.61 -9.11
N ARG A 74 26.46 -1.08 -9.13
CA ARG A 74 26.06 -2.48 -9.33
C ARG A 74 25.05 -2.65 -10.47
N TYR A 75 25.27 -1.96 -11.58
CA TYR A 75 24.34 -1.93 -12.72
C TYR A 75 24.11 -3.31 -13.35
N GLU A 76 25.04 -4.25 -13.19
CA GLU A 76 24.91 -5.64 -13.64
C GLU A 76 23.71 -6.36 -13.02
N PHE A 77 23.27 -5.95 -11.82
CA PHE A 77 22.06 -6.50 -11.19
C PHE A 77 20.80 -6.15 -11.96
N LEU A 78 20.75 -5.00 -12.64
CA LEU A 78 19.60 -4.61 -13.44
C LEU A 78 19.47 -5.50 -14.68
N SER A 79 20.59 -5.86 -15.31
CA SER A 79 20.59 -6.81 -16.44
C SER A 79 20.13 -8.20 -16.01
N ALA A 80 20.61 -8.69 -14.86
CA ALA A 80 20.18 -9.97 -14.30
C ALA A 80 18.68 -9.97 -13.95
N LEU A 81 18.19 -8.88 -13.34
CA LEU A 81 16.78 -8.71 -13.00
C LEU A 81 15.90 -8.71 -14.25
N ALA A 82 16.28 -7.96 -15.28
CA ALA A 82 15.53 -7.92 -16.54
C ALA A 82 15.46 -9.29 -17.23
N GLY A 83 16.51 -10.11 -17.10
CA GLY A 83 16.54 -11.49 -17.58
C GLY A 83 15.47 -12.40 -16.95
N THR A 84 14.92 -12.04 -15.79
CA THR A 84 13.84 -12.79 -15.12
C THR A 84 12.44 -12.39 -15.58
N GLU A 85 12.30 -11.35 -16.40
CA GLU A 85 11.01 -10.91 -16.91
C GLU A 85 10.45 -11.94 -17.89
N THR A 86 9.39 -12.64 -17.52
CA THR A 86 8.74 -13.64 -18.40
C THR A 86 7.71 -13.04 -19.34
N ILE A 87 7.24 -11.83 -19.04
CA ILE A 87 6.23 -11.12 -19.82
C ILE A 87 6.94 -10.18 -20.79
N GLU A 88 6.89 -10.50 -22.07
CA GLU A 88 7.26 -9.57 -23.12
C GLU A 88 6.06 -8.67 -23.45
N MET A 89 6.33 -7.37 -23.57
CA MET A 89 5.34 -6.44 -24.07
C MET A 89 4.97 -6.81 -25.51
N SER A 90 3.67 -6.81 -25.83
CA SER A 90 3.24 -6.98 -27.20
C SER A 90 3.83 -5.88 -28.11
N SER A 91 4.06 -6.19 -29.39
CA SER A 91 4.57 -5.23 -30.36
C SER A 91 3.70 -3.96 -30.44
N ALA A 92 2.38 -4.12 -30.39
CA ALA A 92 1.43 -3.01 -30.40
C ALA A 92 1.58 -2.12 -29.14
N THR A 93 1.69 -2.72 -27.96
CA THR A 93 1.92 -1.98 -26.70
C THR A 93 3.24 -1.22 -26.75
N ARG A 94 4.29 -1.84 -27.30
CA ARG A 94 5.61 -1.23 -27.45
C ARG A 94 5.59 -0.03 -28.38
N GLU A 95 4.96 -0.14 -29.54
CA GLU A 95 4.83 0.97 -30.50
C GLU A 95 4.06 2.17 -29.91
N VAL A 96 2.98 1.91 -29.17
CA VAL A 96 2.26 2.97 -28.45
C VAL A 96 3.16 3.61 -27.39
N GLY A 97 3.88 2.80 -26.61
CA GLY A 97 4.82 3.29 -25.60
C GLY A 97 5.92 4.17 -26.18
N GLU A 98 6.57 3.72 -27.27
CA GLU A 98 7.65 4.47 -27.93
C GLU A 98 7.17 5.82 -28.48
N ARG A 99 5.95 5.88 -29.03
CA ARG A 99 5.34 7.15 -29.46
C ARG A 99 5.10 8.11 -28.30
N GLU A 100 4.60 7.62 -27.17
CA GLU A 100 4.39 8.45 -25.97
C GLU A 100 5.72 8.88 -25.34
N LEU A 101 6.75 8.03 -25.40
CA LEU A 101 8.09 8.35 -24.95
C LEU A 101 8.68 9.53 -25.74
N GLU A 102 8.59 9.49 -27.06
CA GLU A 102 9.07 10.57 -27.92
C GLU A 102 8.33 11.90 -27.66
N LYS A 103 7.00 11.84 -27.48
CA LYS A 103 6.22 13.03 -27.09
C LYS A 103 6.70 13.63 -25.78
N LYS A 104 6.96 12.80 -24.76
CA LYS A 104 7.47 13.26 -23.46
C LYS A 104 8.88 13.82 -23.56
N ARG A 105 9.76 13.21 -24.37
CA ARG A 105 11.11 13.70 -24.65
C ARG A 105 11.09 15.12 -25.21
N LEU A 106 10.34 15.32 -26.30
CA LEU A 106 10.20 16.63 -26.95
C LEU A 106 9.61 17.70 -26.01
N ARG A 107 8.68 17.30 -25.13
CA ARG A 107 8.10 18.20 -24.14
C ARG A 107 9.10 18.60 -23.06
N ALA A 108 9.86 17.64 -22.53
CA ALA A 108 10.92 17.89 -21.55
C ALA A 108 11.98 18.85 -22.10
N GLU A 109 12.43 18.64 -23.34
CA GLU A 109 13.42 19.49 -24.02
C GLU A 109 12.91 20.91 -24.27
N ARG A 110 11.63 21.06 -24.61
CA ARG A 110 11.04 22.36 -24.94
C ARG A 110 10.74 23.21 -23.70
N VAL A 111 10.19 22.60 -22.65
CA VAL A 111 9.69 23.33 -21.47
C VAL A 111 10.78 23.47 -20.42
N GLY A 112 11.67 22.47 -20.28
CA GLY A 112 12.66 22.42 -19.22
C GLY A 112 12.07 22.19 -17.82
N ASP A 113 10.78 21.85 -17.70
CA ASP A 113 10.14 21.58 -16.41
C ASP A 113 10.59 20.22 -15.87
N LEU A 114 10.92 20.18 -14.58
CA LEU A 114 11.36 18.97 -13.88
C LEU A 114 10.32 17.86 -14.03
N VAL A 115 9.03 18.17 -13.90
CA VAL A 115 7.96 17.15 -13.99
C VAL A 115 7.94 16.44 -15.34
N ASP A 116 8.14 17.18 -16.44
CA ASP A 116 8.17 16.62 -17.79
C ASP A 116 9.42 15.75 -17.99
N THR A 117 10.58 16.20 -17.49
CA THR A 117 11.83 15.43 -17.50
C THR A 117 11.73 14.13 -16.71
N LEU A 118 11.24 14.18 -15.48
CA LEU A 118 11.09 12.99 -14.63
C LEU A 118 10.06 12.01 -15.22
N SER A 119 8.99 12.53 -15.82
CA SER A 119 7.99 11.73 -16.52
C SER A 119 8.56 11.01 -17.76
N TYR A 120 9.43 11.68 -18.50
CA TYR A 120 10.15 11.08 -19.62
C TYR A 120 11.06 9.94 -19.11
N TRP A 121 11.89 10.21 -18.09
CA TRP A 121 12.80 9.22 -17.51
C TRP A 121 12.07 8.00 -16.95
N GLN A 122 10.97 8.21 -16.24
CA GLN A 122 10.13 7.12 -15.74
C GLN A 122 9.69 6.20 -16.89
N LEU A 123 9.17 6.78 -17.99
CA LEU A 123 8.71 6.01 -19.14
C LEU A 123 9.87 5.34 -19.88
N SER A 124 11.04 5.99 -19.99
CA SER A 124 12.25 5.38 -20.57
C SER A 124 12.62 4.10 -19.85
N VAL A 125 12.61 4.10 -18.52
CA VAL A 125 12.94 2.92 -17.70
C VAL A 125 11.89 1.84 -17.85
N MET A 126 10.60 2.19 -17.93
CA MET A 126 9.51 1.22 -18.12
C MET A 126 9.57 0.54 -19.49
N LEU A 127 9.99 1.25 -20.53
CA LEU A 127 10.04 0.75 -21.91
C LEU A 127 11.40 0.16 -22.31
N ALA A 128 12.45 0.37 -21.51
CA ALA A 128 13.77 -0.17 -21.79
C ALA A 128 13.71 -1.69 -22.01
N SER A 129 14.48 -2.17 -22.99
CA SER A 129 14.62 -3.61 -23.20
C SER A 129 15.52 -4.23 -22.12
N ARG A 130 15.57 -5.57 -22.06
CA ARG A 130 16.41 -6.26 -21.08
C ARG A 130 17.89 -5.91 -21.24
N GLU A 131 18.33 -5.70 -22.48
CA GLU A 131 19.71 -5.38 -22.85
C GLU A 131 20.08 -3.93 -22.50
N THR A 132 19.12 -3.02 -22.58
CA THR A 132 19.36 -1.57 -22.47
C THR A 132 19.00 -0.99 -21.10
N LEU A 133 18.30 -1.74 -20.24
CA LEU A 133 17.82 -1.25 -18.95
C LEU A 133 18.94 -0.68 -18.07
N ALA A 134 20.07 -1.38 -17.96
CA ALA A 134 21.18 -0.96 -17.11
C ALA A 134 21.78 0.38 -17.60
N ASP A 135 21.93 0.55 -18.91
CA ASP A 135 22.46 1.77 -19.51
C ASP A 135 21.50 2.94 -19.37
N VAL A 136 20.20 2.72 -19.61
CA VAL A 136 19.15 3.72 -19.40
C VAL A 136 19.14 4.19 -17.94
N CYS A 137 19.24 3.27 -16.97
CA CYS A 137 19.25 3.65 -15.57
C CYS A 137 20.52 4.40 -15.16
N ARG A 138 21.67 4.01 -15.69
CA ARG A 138 22.95 4.70 -15.48
C ARG A 138 22.91 6.13 -16.03
N ASP A 139 22.40 6.30 -17.25
CA ASP A 139 22.27 7.60 -17.90
C ASP A 139 21.35 8.54 -17.11
N ILE A 140 20.18 8.06 -16.68
CA ILE A 140 19.24 8.85 -15.87
C ILE A 140 19.86 9.23 -14.52
N TYR A 141 20.54 8.27 -13.85
CA TYR A 141 21.21 8.54 -12.59
C TYR A 141 22.30 9.61 -12.74
N GLY A 142 23.14 9.52 -13.78
CA GLY A 142 24.16 10.54 -14.08
C GLY A 142 23.52 11.91 -14.33
N LYS A 143 22.46 11.97 -15.14
CA LYS A 143 21.74 13.22 -15.42
C LYS A 143 21.12 13.84 -14.17
N LEU A 144 20.59 13.05 -13.23
CA LEU A 144 20.08 13.55 -11.96
C LEU A 144 21.14 14.30 -11.15
N LEU A 145 22.36 13.76 -11.11
CA LEU A 145 23.49 14.36 -10.39
C LEU A 145 24.00 15.65 -11.06
N GLU A 146 23.68 15.87 -12.33
CA GLU A 146 24.13 17.03 -13.12
C GLU A 146 23.10 18.17 -13.18
N ILE A 147 21.87 17.97 -12.70
CA ILE A 147 20.83 19.01 -12.74
C ILE A 147 21.32 20.23 -11.94
N PRO A 148 21.44 21.42 -12.53
CA PRO A 148 21.89 22.62 -11.81
C PRO A 148 20.79 23.16 -10.88
N LEU A 149 21.19 23.75 -9.76
CA LEU A 149 20.29 24.48 -8.89
C LEU A 149 20.13 25.92 -9.38
N GLU A 150 18.93 26.30 -9.86
CA GLU A 150 18.67 27.63 -10.44
C GLU A 150 19.07 28.80 -9.52
N ALA A 151 18.89 28.63 -8.21
CA ALA A 151 19.18 29.67 -7.21
C ALA A 151 20.68 29.83 -6.90
N SER A 152 21.52 28.83 -7.21
CA SER A 152 22.94 28.80 -6.86
C SER A 152 23.77 28.25 -8.03
N PRO A 153 24.22 29.11 -8.96
CA PRO A 153 25.04 28.67 -10.09
C PRO A 153 26.34 27.98 -9.60
N GLY A 154 26.54 26.73 -10.01
CA GLY A 154 27.68 25.89 -9.59
C GLY A 154 27.32 24.80 -8.57
N GLU A 155 26.14 24.87 -7.96
CA GLU A 155 25.58 23.79 -7.15
C GLU A 155 24.67 22.89 -7.99
N VAL A 156 24.68 21.60 -7.68
CA VAL A 156 23.76 20.63 -8.27
C VAL A 156 22.51 20.52 -7.40
N ALA A 157 21.36 20.33 -8.04
CA ALA A 157 20.08 20.23 -7.37
C ALA A 157 20.00 18.97 -6.50
N PHE A 158 20.55 17.84 -6.96
CA PHE A 158 20.40 16.52 -6.33
C PHE A 158 21.75 15.83 -6.07
N PRO A 159 22.66 16.42 -5.26
CA PRO A 159 24.01 15.86 -5.06
C PRO A 159 24.01 14.49 -4.38
N ASN A 160 22.96 14.18 -3.62
CA ASN A 160 22.81 12.96 -2.84
C ASN A 160 21.81 11.99 -3.48
N ALA A 161 21.57 12.10 -4.79
CA ALA A 161 20.69 11.17 -5.48
C ALA A 161 21.23 9.74 -5.40
N SER A 162 20.33 8.76 -5.35
CA SER A 162 20.66 7.34 -5.30
C SER A 162 19.67 6.50 -6.09
N LEU A 163 20.15 5.37 -6.61
CA LEU A 163 19.41 4.41 -7.40
C LEU A 163 19.30 3.08 -6.64
N HIS A 164 18.06 2.64 -6.44
CA HIS A 164 17.75 1.38 -5.76
C HIS A 164 16.76 0.56 -6.60
N VAL A 165 16.68 -0.73 -6.32
CA VAL A 165 15.69 -1.61 -6.93
C VAL A 165 15.07 -2.53 -5.88
N ILE A 166 13.75 -2.66 -5.93
CA ILE A 166 13.02 -3.74 -5.26
C ILE A 166 12.76 -4.80 -6.30
N SER A 167 13.38 -5.97 -6.16
CA SER A 167 13.12 -7.15 -6.96
C SER A 167 11.94 -7.95 -6.41
N LYS A 168 11.20 -8.60 -7.29
CA LYS A 168 10.12 -9.53 -6.96
C LYS A 168 10.50 -10.95 -7.38
N ASN A 169 10.37 -11.89 -6.46
CA ASN A 169 10.50 -13.31 -6.77
C ASN A 169 9.29 -13.76 -7.62
N PRO A 170 9.49 -14.38 -8.80
CA PRO A 170 8.41 -14.86 -9.65
C PRO A 170 7.40 -15.77 -8.93
N ALA A 171 7.86 -16.52 -7.90
CA ALA A 171 7.02 -17.38 -7.08
C ALA A 171 5.80 -16.64 -6.51
N LEU A 172 5.94 -15.37 -6.15
CA LEU A 172 4.83 -14.57 -5.60
C LEU A 172 3.61 -14.53 -6.54
N GLY A 173 3.84 -14.38 -7.85
CA GLY A 173 2.77 -14.38 -8.85
C GLY A 173 2.03 -15.71 -8.84
N TYR A 174 2.76 -16.82 -8.95
CA TYR A 174 2.18 -18.17 -8.94
C TYR A 174 1.43 -18.48 -7.65
N ARG A 175 1.92 -18.06 -6.48
CA ARG A 175 1.21 -18.26 -5.20
C ARG A 175 -0.16 -17.62 -5.18
N LEU A 176 -0.30 -16.44 -5.76
CA LEU A 176 -1.55 -15.69 -5.79
C LEU A 176 -2.49 -16.21 -6.87
N GLU A 177 -1.95 -16.71 -7.98
CA GLU A 177 -2.73 -17.42 -9.00
C GLU A 177 -3.44 -18.66 -8.45
N LEU A 178 -2.95 -19.27 -7.36
CA LEU A 178 -3.65 -20.36 -6.65
C LEU A 178 -5.10 -20.00 -6.34
N ILE A 179 -5.33 -18.75 -5.92
CA ILE A 179 -6.65 -18.23 -5.59
C ILE A 179 -7.54 -18.30 -6.83
N ALA A 180 -7.07 -17.76 -7.96
CA ALA A 180 -7.82 -17.69 -9.19
C ALA A 180 -8.11 -19.08 -9.78
N PHE A 181 -7.14 -20.01 -9.75
CA PHE A 181 -7.33 -21.39 -10.22
C PHE A 181 -8.43 -22.11 -9.45
N LEU A 182 -8.41 -22.00 -8.12
CA LEU A 182 -9.36 -22.68 -7.26
C LEU A 182 -10.75 -22.04 -7.28
N LEU A 183 -10.83 -20.72 -7.45
CA LEU A 183 -12.11 -20.07 -7.68
C LEU A 183 -12.70 -20.45 -9.03
N ARG A 184 -11.89 -20.45 -10.10
CA ARG A 184 -12.32 -20.94 -11.42
C ARG A 184 -12.86 -22.36 -11.31
N ALA A 185 -12.09 -23.28 -10.74
CA ALA A 185 -12.54 -24.67 -10.58
C ALA A 185 -13.77 -24.85 -9.66
N ARG A 186 -14.02 -23.91 -8.75
CA ARG A 186 -15.19 -23.95 -7.88
C ARG A 186 -16.47 -23.51 -8.59
N TYR A 187 -16.37 -22.48 -9.42
CA TYR A 187 -17.53 -21.82 -10.05
C TYR A 187 -17.76 -22.20 -11.52
N ASP A 188 -16.78 -22.83 -12.16
CA ASP A 188 -16.87 -23.36 -13.52
C ASP A 188 -17.14 -24.86 -13.48
N TYR A 189 -18.36 -25.26 -13.84
CA TYR A 189 -18.84 -26.64 -13.71
C TYR A 189 -18.07 -27.62 -14.60
N ASP A 190 -17.74 -27.22 -15.82
CA ASP A 190 -17.04 -28.07 -16.80
C ASP A 190 -15.57 -28.21 -16.42
N ALA A 191 -14.91 -27.09 -16.08
CA ALA A 191 -13.53 -27.11 -15.60
C ALA A 191 -13.41 -27.94 -14.31
N ARG A 192 -14.40 -27.90 -13.41
CA ARG A 192 -14.40 -28.74 -12.20
C ARG A 192 -14.37 -30.24 -12.51
N LYS A 193 -15.00 -30.66 -13.62
CA LYS A 193 -15.03 -32.06 -14.07
C LYS A 193 -13.84 -32.47 -14.90
N GLY A 194 -12.93 -31.55 -15.22
CA GLY A 194 -11.76 -31.81 -16.04
C GLY A 194 -11.91 -31.39 -17.50
N ASP A 195 -13.07 -30.88 -17.92
CA ASP A 195 -13.23 -30.36 -19.28
C ASP A 195 -12.82 -28.87 -19.32
N VAL A 196 -11.70 -28.61 -19.99
CA VAL A 196 -11.12 -27.26 -20.15
C VAL A 196 -11.14 -26.79 -21.61
N SER A 197 -11.95 -27.42 -22.45
CA SER A 197 -11.99 -27.14 -23.89
C SER A 197 -12.41 -25.69 -24.18
N HIS A 198 -13.41 -25.19 -23.45
CA HIS A 198 -13.86 -23.79 -23.54
C HIS A 198 -12.79 -22.81 -23.04
N LEU A 199 -11.97 -23.19 -22.05
CA LEU A 199 -10.87 -22.36 -21.59
C LEU A 199 -9.77 -22.24 -22.66
N HIS A 200 -9.45 -23.34 -23.36
CA HIS A 200 -8.50 -23.29 -24.47
C HIS A 200 -9.01 -22.44 -25.63
N GLU A 201 -10.30 -22.49 -25.93
CA GLU A 201 -10.92 -21.63 -26.94
C GLU A 201 -10.84 -20.15 -26.55
N ALA A 202 -11.18 -19.82 -25.30
CA ALA A 202 -11.04 -18.47 -24.76
C ALA A 202 -9.59 -17.94 -24.88
N ILE A 203 -8.59 -18.74 -24.51
CA ILE A 203 -7.17 -18.37 -24.69
C ILE A 203 -6.84 -18.10 -26.16
N LYS A 204 -7.30 -18.95 -27.09
CA LYS A 204 -7.08 -18.76 -28.53
C LYS A 204 -7.69 -17.46 -29.04
N ASN A 205 -8.80 -17.02 -28.45
CA ASN A 205 -9.46 -15.75 -28.74
C ASN A 205 -8.80 -14.54 -28.04
N GLY A 206 -7.72 -14.76 -27.28
CA GLY A 206 -7.04 -13.70 -26.53
C GLY A 206 -7.74 -13.31 -25.23
N GLU A 207 -8.70 -14.11 -24.76
CA GLU A 207 -9.40 -13.87 -23.50
C GLU A 207 -8.60 -14.36 -22.29
N LEU A 208 -8.76 -13.64 -21.18
CA LEU A 208 -8.16 -14.03 -19.90
C LEU A 208 -9.07 -15.05 -19.19
N ILE A 209 -8.57 -16.27 -18.98
CA ILE A 209 -9.34 -17.34 -18.34
C ILE A 209 -9.33 -17.30 -16.80
N PHE A 210 -8.47 -16.48 -16.20
CA PHE A 210 -8.38 -16.30 -14.74
C PHE A 210 -8.61 -14.84 -14.34
N ASP A 211 -9.79 -14.32 -14.65
CA ASP A 211 -10.11 -12.89 -14.52
C ASP A 211 -10.88 -12.51 -13.24
N SER A 212 -11.08 -13.47 -12.33
CA SER A 212 -11.85 -13.24 -11.09
C SER A 212 -11.24 -12.11 -10.25
N SER A 213 -11.97 -11.00 -10.14
CA SER A 213 -11.56 -9.80 -9.39
C SER A 213 -10.25 -9.14 -9.87
N ARG A 214 -9.80 -9.40 -11.11
CA ARG A 214 -8.51 -8.88 -11.63
C ARG A 214 -8.40 -7.36 -11.51
N GLY A 215 -9.44 -6.63 -11.92
CA GLY A 215 -9.47 -5.16 -11.83
C GLY A 215 -9.49 -4.62 -10.39
N LEU A 216 -9.58 -5.48 -9.38
CA LEU A 216 -9.53 -5.12 -7.96
C LEU A 216 -8.22 -5.58 -7.28
N SER A 217 -7.38 -6.39 -7.94
CA SER A 217 -6.20 -7.07 -7.38
C SER A 217 -4.96 -7.03 -8.29
N ASP A 218 -4.82 -6.03 -9.15
CA ASP A 218 -3.69 -5.95 -10.09
C ASP A 218 -2.39 -5.44 -9.44
N GLY A 219 -2.47 -4.97 -8.20
CA GLY A 219 -1.37 -4.28 -7.55
C GLY A 219 -0.20 -5.19 -7.19
N ILE A 220 -0.43 -6.49 -7.00
CA ILE A 220 0.67 -7.44 -6.77
C ILE A 220 1.42 -7.76 -8.07
N ALA A 221 0.74 -7.71 -9.23
CA ALA A 221 1.38 -7.97 -10.50
C ALA A 221 2.45 -6.91 -10.81
N LEU A 222 2.14 -5.63 -10.60
CA LEU A 222 3.06 -4.52 -10.84
C LEU A 222 3.81 -4.04 -9.60
N PHE A 223 3.43 -4.51 -8.41
CA PHE A 223 3.96 -4.09 -7.12
C PHE A 223 3.75 -2.60 -6.79
N ASP A 224 3.01 -1.87 -7.63
CA ASP A 224 2.78 -0.43 -7.57
C ASP A 224 2.06 -0.02 -6.29
N VAL A 225 1.04 -0.79 -5.93
CA VAL A 225 0.20 -0.52 -4.77
C VAL A 225 1.02 -0.52 -3.46
N TYR A 226 2.02 -1.40 -3.37
CA TYR A 226 2.80 -1.57 -2.14
C TYR A 226 3.87 -0.51 -1.97
N VAL A 227 4.30 0.15 -3.05
CA VAL A 227 5.32 1.21 -3.01
C VAL A 227 4.72 2.61 -2.91
N GLY A 228 3.45 2.78 -3.32
CA GLY A 228 2.75 4.06 -3.25
C GLY A 228 2.85 4.75 -1.89
N PRO A 229 2.51 4.07 -0.76
CA PRO A 229 2.58 4.71 0.55
C PRO A 229 3.98 5.12 1.02
N LEU A 230 5.01 4.39 0.57
CA LEU A 230 6.41 4.71 0.83
C LEU A 230 6.83 5.98 0.09
N VAL A 231 6.53 6.07 -1.21
CA VAL A 231 6.85 7.27 -2.01
C VAL A 231 6.07 8.49 -1.51
N GLY A 232 4.83 8.29 -1.04
CA GLY A 232 4.00 9.34 -0.45
C GLY A 232 4.26 9.65 1.03
N ALA A 233 5.23 9.00 1.68
CA ALA A 233 5.48 9.10 3.13
C ALA A 233 5.77 10.54 3.61
N LEU A 234 6.28 11.38 2.72
CA LEU A 234 6.61 12.79 2.99
C LEU A 234 5.64 13.78 2.34
N THR A 235 4.45 13.34 1.91
CA THR A 235 3.43 14.21 1.29
C THR A 235 3.24 15.52 2.07
N PRO A 236 3.28 16.71 1.45
CA PRO A 236 3.23 16.97 0.01
C PRO A 236 4.58 16.99 -0.71
N ALA A 237 5.68 16.64 -0.03
CA ALA A 237 6.98 16.53 -0.65
C ALA A 237 7.15 15.22 -1.42
N VAL A 238 7.96 15.27 -2.47
CA VAL A 238 8.46 14.14 -3.24
C VAL A 238 9.94 13.96 -2.89
N TRP A 239 10.33 12.73 -2.57
CA TRP A 239 11.71 12.37 -2.24
C TRP A 239 12.28 11.32 -3.19
N SER A 240 11.43 10.63 -3.95
CA SER A 240 11.82 9.61 -4.92
C SER A 240 10.87 9.58 -6.11
N ILE A 241 11.39 9.15 -7.24
CA ILE A 241 10.62 8.74 -8.42
C ILE A 241 10.71 7.21 -8.52
N VAL A 242 9.65 6.58 -9.03
CA VAL A 242 9.62 5.12 -9.21
C VAL A 242 9.26 4.75 -10.63
N ALA A 243 9.94 3.76 -11.20
CA ALA A 243 9.59 3.13 -12.46
C ALA A 243 9.21 1.67 -12.22
N LEU A 244 8.03 1.28 -12.67
CA LEU A 244 7.44 -0.03 -12.42
C LEU A 244 7.82 -0.99 -13.55
N ARG A 245 8.26 -2.20 -13.21
CA ARG A 245 8.58 -3.27 -14.15
C ARG A 245 7.99 -4.62 -13.71
N PRO A 246 7.78 -5.59 -14.61
CA PRO A 246 7.28 -6.91 -14.23
C PRO A 246 8.15 -7.61 -13.17
N SER A 247 9.46 -7.37 -13.22
CA SER A 247 10.48 -7.93 -12.32
C SER A 247 10.62 -7.18 -10.98
N GLY A 248 10.06 -5.97 -10.84
CA GLY A 248 10.27 -5.15 -9.67
C GLY A 248 10.02 -3.65 -9.86
N VAL A 249 10.54 -2.85 -8.92
CA VAL A 249 10.39 -1.39 -8.93
C VAL A 249 11.76 -0.74 -8.81
N ILE A 250 12.07 0.18 -9.73
CA ILE A 250 13.30 0.96 -9.72
C ILE A 250 13.03 2.31 -9.06
N PHE A 251 13.83 2.68 -8.07
CA PHE A 251 13.73 3.92 -7.31
C PHE A 251 14.89 4.85 -7.64
N TYR A 252 14.55 6.09 -7.98
CA TYR A 252 15.49 7.21 -8.00
C TYR A 252 15.18 8.11 -6.82
N SER A 253 15.93 7.93 -5.73
CA SER A 253 15.92 8.89 -4.62
C SER A 253 16.55 10.18 -5.11
N LEU A 254 15.92 11.31 -4.77
CA LEU A 254 16.41 12.64 -5.11
C LEU A 254 17.47 13.14 -4.12
N GLY A 255 17.69 12.44 -2.99
CA GLY A 255 18.61 12.85 -1.93
C GLY A 255 18.18 14.12 -1.18
N ARG A 256 17.06 14.73 -1.57
CA ARG A 256 16.43 15.89 -0.93
C ARG A 256 14.94 15.92 -1.26
N LEU A 257 14.22 16.81 -0.59
CA LEU A 257 12.79 16.98 -0.81
C LEU A 257 12.50 18.04 -1.88
N VAL A 258 11.57 17.70 -2.77
CA VAL A 258 11.01 18.60 -3.79
C VAL A 258 9.53 18.78 -3.52
N ARG A 259 8.99 19.99 -3.77
CA ARG A 259 7.55 20.23 -3.64
C ARG A 259 6.80 19.42 -4.71
N GLY A 260 5.86 18.56 -4.28
CA GLY A 260 5.03 17.77 -5.20
C GLY A 260 3.88 18.55 -5.85
N PHE A 261 3.57 19.75 -5.37
CA PHE A 261 2.48 20.58 -5.88
C PHE A 261 2.99 21.97 -6.24
N ARG A 262 2.53 22.48 -7.38
CA ARG A 262 2.76 23.86 -7.80
C ARG A 262 1.84 24.80 -7.02
N SER A 263 2.23 26.07 -6.89
CA SER A 263 1.32 27.13 -6.44
C SER A 263 0.20 27.36 -7.45
N ASP A 264 0.52 27.26 -8.74
CA ASP A 264 -0.43 27.53 -9.82
C ASP A 264 -1.15 26.26 -10.33
N PRO A 265 -2.33 26.42 -10.94
CA PRO A 265 -3.03 25.35 -11.66
C PRO A 265 -2.14 24.77 -12.78
N ALA A 266 -1.80 23.48 -12.67
CA ALA A 266 -1.00 22.78 -13.67
C ALA A 266 -1.85 22.17 -14.80
N GLU A 267 -3.17 22.08 -14.59
CA GLU A 267 -4.14 21.41 -15.48
C GLU A 267 -5.49 22.13 -15.36
N LEU A 268 -6.33 22.06 -16.39
CA LEU A 268 -7.63 22.74 -16.40
C LEU A 268 -8.55 22.29 -15.26
N MET A 269 -8.47 21.02 -14.84
CA MET A 269 -9.27 20.50 -13.73
C MET A 269 -8.91 21.14 -12.39
N HIS A 270 -7.71 21.72 -12.26
CA HIS A 270 -7.33 22.50 -11.08
C HIS A 270 -8.05 23.84 -10.96
N MET A 271 -8.80 24.27 -11.98
CA MET A 271 -9.66 25.47 -11.94
C MET A 271 -11.00 25.21 -11.22
N LEU A 272 -11.34 23.94 -10.96
CA LEU A 272 -12.54 23.61 -10.19
C LEU A 272 -12.37 24.06 -8.72
N PRO A 273 -13.46 24.52 -8.06
CA PRO A 273 -13.39 25.06 -6.72
C PRO A 273 -13.23 23.95 -5.67
N VAL A 274 -12.02 23.41 -5.56
CA VAL A 274 -11.64 22.40 -4.57
C VAL A 274 -10.71 23.05 -3.54
N ARG A 275 -10.89 22.73 -2.25
CA ARG A 275 -10.06 23.26 -1.16
C ARG A 275 -9.00 22.24 -0.75
N GLY A 276 -7.74 22.63 -0.86
CA GLY A 276 -6.58 21.90 -0.33
C GLY A 276 -6.11 22.45 1.02
N SER A 277 -4.87 22.11 1.39
CA SER A 277 -4.20 22.72 2.55
C SER A 277 -4.01 24.23 2.32
N VAL A 278 -4.22 25.03 3.37
CA VAL A 278 -3.81 26.44 3.41
C VAL A 278 -2.50 26.63 4.16
N GLU A 279 -2.03 25.59 4.85
CA GLU A 279 -0.84 25.62 5.69
C GLU A 279 0.38 25.10 4.94
N THR A 280 1.52 25.74 5.20
CA THR A 280 2.81 25.28 4.66
C THR A 280 3.33 24.12 5.50
N VAL A 281 3.65 23.01 4.83
CA VAL A 281 4.24 21.84 5.50
C VAL A 281 5.76 22.01 5.51
N PRO A 282 6.42 21.99 6.70
CA PRO A 282 7.87 22.01 6.77
C PRO A 282 8.46 20.71 6.23
N PHE A 283 9.55 20.83 5.48
CA PHE A 283 10.23 19.69 4.87
C PHE A 283 11.41 19.28 5.76
N PRO A 284 11.46 18.03 6.26
CA PRO A 284 12.62 17.57 7.01
C PRO A 284 13.86 17.54 6.12
N VAL A 285 15.03 17.72 6.73
CA VAL A 285 16.30 17.46 6.06
C VAL A 285 16.55 15.96 6.15
N LEU A 286 16.88 15.34 5.01
CA LEU A 286 17.24 13.94 4.95
C LEU A 286 18.75 13.79 5.14
N GLY A 287 19.15 12.90 6.04
CA GLY A 287 20.53 12.46 6.20
C GLY A 287 20.95 11.49 5.10
N ASP A 288 22.27 11.29 5.02
CA ASP A 288 22.87 10.35 4.07
C ASP A 288 22.37 8.92 4.36
N GLY A 289 21.92 8.22 3.32
CA GLY A 289 21.39 6.85 3.44
C GLY A 289 19.98 6.72 4.02
N ALA A 290 19.27 7.82 4.35
CA ALA A 290 17.88 7.76 4.81
C ALA A 290 16.96 7.06 3.79
N ALA A 291 17.15 7.36 2.50
CA ALA A 291 16.44 6.72 1.39
C ALA A 291 16.65 5.20 1.36
N ARG A 292 17.92 4.76 1.39
CA ARG A 292 18.28 3.34 1.46
C ARG A 292 17.63 2.66 2.65
N ALA A 293 17.78 3.23 3.84
CA ALA A 293 17.25 2.67 5.08
C ALA A 293 15.72 2.57 5.06
N ALA A 294 15.02 3.55 4.50
CA ALA A 294 13.56 3.52 4.36
C ALA A 294 13.11 2.47 3.35
N ILE A 295 13.75 2.40 2.18
CA ILE A 295 13.43 1.39 1.13
C ILE A 295 13.67 -0.02 1.67
N GLN A 296 14.79 -0.24 2.35
CA GLN A 296 15.12 -1.55 2.93
C GLN A 296 14.10 -1.98 3.99
N TRP A 297 13.86 -1.13 5.00
CA TRP A 297 12.88 -1.45 6.06
C TRP A 297 11.50 -1.72 5.45
N TRP A 298 11.06 -0.88 4.52
CA TRP A 298 9.77 -1.06 3.87
C TRP A 298 9.70 -2.39 3.12
N THR A 299 10.72 -2.70 2.32
CA THR A 299 10.79 -3.93 1.53
C THR A 299 10.76 -5.17 2.42
N GLU A 300 11.49 -5.17 3.55
CA GLU A 300 11.47 -6.26 4.51
C GLU A 300 10.06 -6.48 5.10
N ARG A 301 9.36 -5.40 5.48
CA ARG A 301 7.99 -5.51 6.01
C ARG A 301 6.99 -5.97 4.95
N ILE A 302 7.08 -5.44 3.74
CA ILE A 302 6.24 -5.87 2.62
C ILE A 302 6.54 -7.33 2.26
N GLY A 303 7.79 -7.76 2.26
CA GLY A 303 8.14 -9.17 2.03
C GLY A 303 7.58 -10.12 3.07
N LYS A 304 7.61 -9.73 4.36
CA LYS A 304 6.95 -10.50 5.42
C LYS A 304 5.43 -10.53 5.24
N LEU A 305 4.81 -9.39 4.90
CA LEU A 305 3.37 -9.32 4.63
C LEU A 305 2.98 -10.22 3.46
N LEU A 306 3.70 -10.16 2.35
CA LEU A 306 3.46 -10.98 1.15
C LEU A 306 3.68 -12.45 1.41
N SER A 307 4.65 -12.81 2.26
CA SER A 307 4.83 -14.19 2.70
C SER A 307 3.61 -14.68 3.48
N ILE A 308 2.95 -13.82 4.27
CA ILE A 308 1.72 -14.16 4.99
C ILE A 308 0.52 -14.24 4.05
N ILE A 309 0.29 -13.21 3.23
CA ILE A 309 -0.89 -13.11 2.35
C ILE A 309 -0.74 -13.93 1.06
N SER A 310 0.31 -14.74 0.92
CA SER A 310 0.45 -15.73 -0.15
C SER A 310 0.57 -17.15 0.39
N ASP A 311 0.51 -17.33 1.71
CA ASP A 311 0.64 -18.62 2.37
C ASP A 311 -0.72 -19.30 2.54
N PRO A 312 -0.97 -20.45 1.86
CA PRO A 312 -2.23 -21.16 1.95
C PRO A 312 -2.63 -21.55 3.38
N ALA A 313 -1.67 -21.82 4.27
CA ALA A 313 -1.93 -22.29 5.63
C ALA A 313 -2.65 -21.23 6.48
N VAL A 314 -2.48 -19.95 6.15
CA VAL A 314 -3.16 -18.82 6.82
C VAL A 314 -4.65 -18.80 6.50
N PHE A 315 -5.04 -19.29 5.32
CA PHE A 315 -6.40 -19.19 4.80
C PHE A 315 -7.11 -20.53 4.80
N THR A 316 -6.97 -21.28 5.89
CA THR A 316 -7.65 -22.55 6.10
C THR A 316 -8.93 -22.39 6.93
N ASP A 317 -9.81 -23.38 6.84
CA ASP A 317 -10.91 -23.60 7.78
C ASP A 317 -10.43 -24.34 9.04
N ARG A 318 -11.36 -24.70 9.94
CA ARG A 318 -11.04 -25.43 11.17
C ARG A 318 -10.50 -26.85 10.95
N ASN A 319 -10.71 -27.42 9.76
CA ASN A 319 -10.23 -28.75 9.39
C ASN A 319 -8.89 -28.68 8.65
N GLY A 320 -8.30 -27.48 8.51
CA GLY A 320 -7.07 -27.28 7.75
C GLY A 320 -7.27 -27.26 6.24
N MET A 321 -8.52 -27.24 5.74
CA MET A 321 -8.82 -27.15 4.32
C MET A 321 -8.68 -25.70 3.85
N TYR A 322 -7.96 -25.49 2.75
CA TYR A 322 -7.76 -24.17 2.17
C TYR A 322 -9.07 -23.56 1.64
N VAL A 323 -9.28 -22.27 1.90
CA VAL A 323 -10.49 -21.52 1.54
C VAL A 323 -10.12 -20.35 0.62
N ALA A 324 -10.17 -20.58 -0.69
CA ALA A 324 -9.77 -19.58 -1.70
C ALA A 324 -10.54 -18.25 -1.61
N THR A 325 -11.84 -18.27 -1.28
CA THR A 325 -12.65 -17.06 -1.13
C THR A 325 -12.20 -16.19 0.04
N LYS A 326 -11.81 -16.82 1.16
CA LYS A 326 -11.26 -16.15 2.33
C LYS A 326 -9.91 -15.50 2.00
N HIS A 327 -9.06 -16.22 1.28
CA HIS A 327 -7.78 -15.71 0.80
C HIS A 327 -7.97 -14.50 -0.13
N LEU A 328 -8.86 -14.60 -1.12
CA LEU A 328 -9.18 -13.49 -2.03
C LEU A 328 -9.62 -12.24 -1.27
N HIS A 329 -10.55 -12.37 -0.33
CA HIS A 329 -11.03 -11.23 0.45
C HIS A 329 -9.92 -10.55 1.25
N ALA A 330 -9.01 -11.33 1.86
CA ALA A 330 -7.89 -10.80 2.61
C ALA A 330 -6.90 -10.05 1.70
N ALA A 331 -6.51 -10.66 0.57
CA ALA A 331 -5.61 -10.05 -0.41
C ALA A 331 -6.19 -8.72 -0.95
N LEU A 332 -7.46 -8.72 -1.37
CA LEU A 332 -8.15 -7.51 -1.82
C LEU A 332 -8.22 -6.44 -0.72
N THR A 333 -8.52 -6.82 0.52
CA THR A 333 -8.63 -5.87 1.63
C THR A 333 -7.29 -5.19 1.91
N VAL A 334 -6.20 -5.96 1.92
CA VAL A 334 -4.84 -5.42 2.11
C VAL A 334 -4.48 -4.50 0.95
N GLU A 335 -4.68 -4.93 -0.29
CA GLU A 335 -4.37 -4.11 -1.46
C GLU A 335 -5.12 -2.76 -1.44
N GLN A 336 -6.43 -2.80 -1.15
CA GLN A 336 -7.25 -1.59 -1.09
C GLN A 336 -6.85 -0.65 0.06
N LEU A 337 -6.33 -1.17 1.18
CA LEU A 337 -5.77 -0.34 2.25
C LEU A 337 -4.61 0.50 1.72
N PHE A 338 -3.65 -0.13 1.04
CA PHE A 338 -2.49 0.54 0.46
C PHE A 338 -2.90 1.58 -0.59
N ARG A 339 -3.78 1.22 -1.54
CA ARG A 339 -4.27 2.15 -2.57
C ARG A 339 -4.88 3.40 -1.96
N ARG A 340 -5.76 3.24 -0.97
CA ARG A 340 -6.43 4.37 -0.33
C ARG A 340 -5.47 5.26 0.42
N VAL A 341 -4.48 4.70 1.10
CA VAL A 341 -3.42 5.48 1.78
C VAL A 341 -2.65 6.31 0.74
N THR A 342 -2.24 5.71 -0.38
CA THR A 342 -1.59 6.44 -1.48
C THR A 342 -2.49 7.53 -2.04
N SER A 343 -3.77 7.24 -2.31
CA SER A 343 -4.73 8.23 -2.79
C SER A 343 -4.89 9.39 -1.82
N ILE A 344 -4.90 9.15 -0.50
CA ILE A 344 -4.93 10.21 0.52
C ILE A 344 -3.66 11.08 0.45
N GLN A 345 -2.49 10.48 0.23
CA GLN A 345 -1.22 11.20 0.14
C GLN A 345 -1.12 12.04 -1.14
N VAL A 346 -1.68 11.57 -2.26
CA VAL A 346 -1.66 12.28 -3.55
C VAL A 346 -2.74 13.36 -3.64
N ALA A 347 -3.90 13.19 -3.00
CA ALA A 347 -5.03 14.11 -3.08
C ALA A 347 -4.85 15.40 -2.27
N HIS A 348 -3.64 15.97 -2.18
CA HIS A 348 -3.34 17.13 -1.32
C HIS A 348 -4.18 18.38 -1.66
N ARG A 349 -4.70 18.49 -2.88
CA ARG A 349 -5.55 19.62 -3.28
C ARG A 349 -7.04 19.42 -2.96
N ASP A 350 -7.45 18.24 -2.47
CA ASP A 350 -8.85 17.89 -2.22
C ASP A 350 -9.06 17.36 -0.80
N ALA A 351 -9.34 18.27 0.14
CA ALA A 351 -9.64 17.92 1.52
C ALA A 351 -10.88 17.02 1.64
N ASN A 352 -11.87 17.15 0.75
CA ASN A 352 -13.10 16.36 0.82
C ASN A 352 -12.86 14.91 0.39
N ALA A 353 -12.20 14.71 -0.76
CA ALA A 353 -11.82 13.38 -1.22
C ALA A 353 -10.93 12.67 -0.18
N ARG A 354 -9.94 13.37 0.40
CA ARG A 354 -9.09 12.82 1.46
C ARG A 354 -9.90 12.33 2.65
N ARG A 355 -10.92 13.08 3.09
CA ARG A 355 -11.77 12.70 4.23
C ARG A 355 -12.61 11.45 3.93
N VAL A 356 -13.22 11.37 2.75
CA VAL A 356 -14.00 10.18 2.35
C VAL A 356 -13.11 8.94 2.27
N LEU A 357 -11.91 9.07 1.71
CA LEU A 357 -10.92 7.99 1.67
C LEU A 357 -10.45 7.60 3.08
N PHE A 358 -10.19 8.57 3.95
CA PHE A 358 -9.81 8.34 5.35
C PHE A 358 -10.85 7.48 6.08
N PHE A 359 -12.14 7.81 5.95
CA PHE A 359 -13.21 7.01 6.55
C PHE A 359 -13.24 5.58 6.00
N SER A 360 -13.00 5.40 4.70
CA SER A 360 -12.89 4.08 4.08
C SER A 360 -11.68 3.28 4.58
N VAL A 361 -10.57 3.97 4.90
CA VAL A 361 -9.41 3.34 5.55
C VAL A 361 -9.75 2.93 6.97
N LEU A 362 -10.40 3.79 7.76
CA LEU A 362 -10.79 3.46 9.14
C LEU A 362 -11.70 2.23 9.19
N ASP A 363 -12.70 2.13 8.30
CA ASP A 363 -13.56 0.94 8.18
C ASP A 363 -12.74 -0.33 7.84
N THR A 364 -11.66 -0.17 7.06
CA THR A 364 -10.79 -1.28 6.68
C THR A 364 -9.90 -1.72 7.84
N ILE A 365 -9.32 -0.75 8.56
CA ILE A 365 -8.54 -1.01 9.77
C ILE A 365 -9.42 -1.63 10.86
N ASP A 366 -10.66 -1.20 11.03
CA ASP A 366 -11.61 -1.82 11.95
C ASP A 366 -11.79 -3.30 11.61
N ARG A 367 -12.07 -3.64 10.34
CA ARG A 367 -12.19 -5.06 9.94
C ARG A 367 -10.91 -5.86 10.14
N LEU A 368 -9.75 -5.30 9.77
CA LEU A 368 -8.47 -5.97 9.89
C LEU A 368 -8.03 -6.11 11.35
N THR A 369 -8.49 -5.24 12.25
CA THR A 369 -8.04 -5.20 13.64
C THR A 369 -9.07 -5.56 14.70
N GLY A 370 -10.35 -5.58 14.35
CA GLY A 370 -11.47 -5.72 15.30
C GLY A 370 -11.55 -4.57 16.31
N HIS A 371 -10.95 -3.41 16.01
CA HIS A 371 -11.04 -2.20 16.82
C HIS A 371 -11.93 -1.18 16.15
N ASP A 372 -12.98 -0.73 16.86
CA ASP A 372 -13.89 0.26 16.30
C ASP A 372 -13.21 1.62 16.01
N ILE A 373 -13.90 2.44 15.25
CA ILE A 373 -13.44 3.79 14.88
C ILE A 373 -13.17 4.66 16.12
N GLU A 374 -13.95 4.53 17.20
CA GLU A 374 -13.78 5.39 18.37
C GLU A 374 -12.48 5.04 19.13
N TYR A 375 -12.15 3.76 19.23
CA TYR A 375 -10.86 3.32 19.71
C TYR A 375 -9.73 3.84 18.82
N THR A 376 -9.88 3.64 17.50
CA THR A 376 -8.88 3.99 16.49
C THR A 376 -8.66 5.50 16.38
N CYS A 377 -9.67 6.34 16.62
CA CYS A 377 -9.54 7.80 16.55
C CYS A 377 -9.34 8.48 17.90
N SER A 378 -9.08 7.72 18.98
CA SER A 378 -8.63 8.30 20.24
C SER A 378 -7.15 8.70 20.16
N LEU A 379 -6.82 9.86 20.70
CA LEU A 379 -5.45 10.35 20.79
C LEU A 379 -4.58 9.42 21.62
N ALA A 380 -5.12 8.87 22.72
CA ALA A 380 -4.41 7.91 23.54
C ALA A 380 -4.04 6.63 22.77
N ASN A 381 -4.89 6.17 21.84
CA ASN A 381 -4.53 5.06 20.96
C ASN A 381 -3.53 5.48 19.88
N ALA A 382 -3.75 6.62 19.23
CA ALA A 382 -2.89 7.10 18.16
C ALA A 382 -1.44 7.33 18.65
N ARG A 383 -1.26 7.94 19.83
CA ARG A 383 0.07 8.09 20.47
C ARG A 383 0.73 6.75 20.77
N ARG A 384 0.00 5.79 21.35
CA ARG A 384 0.53 4.43 21.59
C ARG A 384 0.89 3.69 20.31
N ALA A 385 0.13 3.89 19.24
CA ALA A 385 0.44 3.33 17.93
C ALA A 385 1.71 3.98 17.37
N TYR A 386 1.83 5.30 17.46
CA TYR A 386 3.04 6.03 17.06
C TYR A 386 4.27 5.58 17.84
N GLU A 387 4.21 5.48 19.17
CA GLU A 387 5.31 5.00 20.02
C GLU A 387 5.76 3.58 19.63
N ARG A 388 4.81 2.68 19.33
CA ARG A 388 5.13 1.32 18.83
C ARG A 388 5.85 1.37 17.49
N VAL A 389 5.38 2.21 16.58
CA VAL A 389 5.95 2.35 15.24
C VAL A 389 7.34 2.98 15.32
N GLU A 390 7.50 4.06 16.08
CA GLU A 390 8.77 4.75 16.33
C GLU A 390 9.80 3.81 16.96
N GLY A 391 9.40 3.01 17.95
CA GLY A 391 10.29 2.01 18.56
C GLY A 391 10.70 0.85 17.65
N ALA A 392 10.02 0.65 16.52
CA ALA A 392 10.28 -0.45 15.57
C ALA A 392 10.96 0.00 14.27
N ILE A 393 11.02 1.31 14.00
CA ILE A 393 11.62 1.88 12.79
C ILE A 393 13.02 2.41 13.13
N PRO A 394 14.09 1.97 12.44
CA PRO A 394 15.43 2.53 12.62
C PRO A 394 15.46 4.03 12.36
N SER A 395 16.32 4.77 13.06
CA SER A 395 16.39 6.24 12.99
C SER A 395 16.54 6.78 11.56
N ALA A 396 17.41 6.19 10.75
CA ALA A 396 17.60 6.61 9.36
C ALA A 396 16.34 6.38 8.49
N SER A 397 15.63 5.28 8.70
CA SER A 397 14.35 5.02 8.03
C SER A 397 13.25 5.98 8.52
N ALA A 398 13.30 6.36 9.80
CA ALA A 398 12.31 7.22 10.44
C ALA A 398 12.25 8.62 9.85
N GLU A 399 13.35 9.15 9.32
CA GLU A 399 13.40 10.45 8.66
C GLU A 399 12.43 10.57 7.47
N ILE A 400 12.19 9.46 6.76
CA ILE A 400 11.21 9.39 5.67
C ILE A 400 9.86 8.87 6.17
N LEU A 401 9.86 7.85 7.03
CA LEU A 401 8.65 7.10 7.35
C LEU A 401 7.78 7.72 8.45
N LEU A 402 8.33 8.47 9.41
CA LEU A 402 7.57 9.00 10.56
C LEU A 402 6.95 10.39 10.42
N PRO A 403 7.45 11.35 9.59
CA PRO A 403 6.96 12.73 9.63
C PRO A 403 5.46 12.89 9.36
N ALA A 404 4.90 12.16 8.39
CA ALA A 404 3.46 12.18 8.14
C ALA A 404 2.64 11.58 9.30
N ALA A 405 3.14 10.52 9.93
CA ALA A 405 2.50 9.91 11.09
C ALA A 405 2.51 10.85 12.30
N ARG A 406 3.60 11.61 12.51
CA ARG A 406 3.68 12.62 13.58
C ARG A 406 2.66 13.74 13.39
N ARG A 407 2.59 14.31 12.17
CA ARG A 407 1.59 15.33 11.84
C ARG A 407 0.15 14.86 12.03
N ALA A 408 -0.11 13.57 11.81
CA ALA A 408 -1.43 13.00 12.09
C ALA A 408 -1.82 13.07 13.57
N ILE A 409 -0.85 12.85 14.48
CA ILE A 409 -1.04 13.00 15.92
C ILE A 409 -1.29 14.46 16.27
N ASP A 410 -0.45 15.36 15.79
CA ASP A 410 -0.58 16.80 16.04
C ASP A 410 -1.95 17.32 15.54
N ALA A 411 -2.40 16.87 14.37
CA ALA A 411 -3.72 17.17 13.83
C ALA A 411 -4.88 16.60 14.66
N LEU A 412 -4.71 15.43 15.28
CA LEU A 412 -5.72 14.86 16.18
C LEU A 412 -5.80 15.63 17.51
N GLU A 413 -4.66 16.12 18.00
CA GLU A 413 -4.57 17.02 19.17
C GLU A 413 -5.23 18.36 18.89
N GLU A 414 -4.98 18.95 17.72
CA GLU A 414 -5.63 20.18 17.28
C GLU A 414 -7.14 20.01 17.16
N LEU A 415 -7.62 18.86 16.66
CA LEU A 415 -9.05 18.58 16.61
C LEU A 415 -9.68 18.57 18.02
N GLN A 416 -9.01 18.05 19.04
CA GLN A 416 -9.49 18.16 20.43
C GLN A 416 -9.67 19.61 20.89
N GLN A 417 -8.83 20.53 20.42
CA GLN A 417 -8.94 21.96 20.75
C GLN A 417 -10.17 22.64 20.14
N GLY A 418 -10.82 22.00 19.15
CA GLY A 418 -12.04 22.48 18.52
C GLY A 418 -13.27 22.48 19.44
N PHE A 419 -13.24 21.75 20.56
CA PHE A 419 -14.29 21.75 21.59
C PHE A 419 -14.27 23.03 22.44
N PHE A 420 -14.60 24.16 21.81
CA PHE A 420 -14.40 25.49 22.36
C PHE A 420 -15.17 25.76 23.66
N ILE A 421 -16.40 25.21 23.83
CA ILE A 421 -17.21 25.42 25.04
C ILE A 421 -16.53 24.81 26.27
N ALA A 422 -16.10 23.54 26.17
CA ALA A 422 -15.42 22.85 27.27
C ALA A 422 -14.14 23.60 27.66
N ARG A 423 -13.38 24.04 26.65
CA ARG A 423 -12.13 24.77 26.81
C ARG A 423 -12.31 26.15 27.45
N GLN A 424 -13.31 26.92 27.02
CA GLN A 424 -13.68 28.22 27.62
C GLN A 424 -14.15 28.07 29.07
N ALA A 425 -14.79 26.95 29.40
CA ALA A 425 -15.20 26.62 30.76
C ALA A 425 -14.05 26.06 31.62
N GLY A 426 -12.82 25.94 31.10
CA GLY A 426 -11.68 25.33 31.79
C GLY A 426 -11.88 23.84 32.10
N SER A 427 -12.76 23.16 31.36
CA SER A 427 -13.10 21.75 31.57
C SER A 427 -12.36 20.84 30.59
N GLY A 428 -11.89 19.70 31.11
CA GLY A 428 -11.36 18.60 30.30
C GLY A 428 -12.44 17.67 29.72
N ASP A 429 -13.71 17.99 29.95
CA ASP A 429 -14.86 17.19 29.54
C ASP A 429 -15.87 18.01 28.73
N VAL A 430 -16.47 17.36 27.73
CA VAL A 430 -17.72 17.78 27.12
C VAL A 430 -18.86 17.26 27.98
N VAL A 431 -19.68 18.18 28.51
CA VAL A 431 -20.82 17.86 29.37
C VAL A 431 -22.12 18.19 28.66
N PHE A 432 -23.03 17.21 28.56
CA PHE A 432 -24.34 17.37 27.95
C PHE A 432 -25.38 16.46 28.63
N LYS A 433 -26.67 16.69 28.40
CA LYS A 433 -27.75 15.81 28.88
C LYS A 433 -28.00 14.71 27.84
N ASP A 434 -28.18 13.46 28.26
CA ASP A 434 -28.63 12.40 27.35
C ASP A 434 -30.13 12.49 27.03
N ASP A 435 -30.65 11.56 26.23
CA ASP A 435 -32.07 11.50 25.85
C ASP A 435 -33.01 11.30 27.07
N LYS A 436 -32.47 10.88 28.22
CA LYS A 436 -33.20 10.71 29.49
C LYS A 436 -33.02 11.91 30.43
N GLY A 437 -32.37 12.98 29.97
CA GLY A 437 -32.10 14.19 30.75
C GLY A 437 -30.96 14.05 31.77
N LYS A 438 -30.24 12.93 31.80
CA LYS A 438 -29.11 12.69 32.70
C LYS A 438 -27.85 13.38 32.16
N ASN A 439 -27.10 14.05 33.04
CA ASN A 439 -25.80 14.59 32.66
C ASN A 439 -24.82 13.46 32.32
N VAL A 440 -24.29 13.52 31.10
CA VAL A 440 -23.20 12.69 30.60
C VAL A 440 -21.96 13.57 30.50
N ARG A 441 -20.83 13.04 30.96
CA ARG A 441 -19.51 13.65 30.78
C ARG A 441 -18.70 12.77 29.86
N LYS A 442 -18.00 13.40 28.92
CA LYS A 442 -17.09 12.71 28.00
C LYS A 442 -15.79 13.48 27.94
N SER A 443 -14.67 12.82 28.19
CA SER A 443 -13.36 13.45 28.06
C SER A 443 -13.18 14.02 26.65
N LEU A 444 -12.37 15.06 26.49
CA LEU A 444 -12.06 15.63 25.17
C LEU A 444 -11.58 14.55 24.19
N ASP A 445 -10.79 13.59 24.66
CA ASP A 445 -10.32 12.47 23.85
C ASP A 445 -11.46 11.60 23.32
N ALA A 446 -12.34 11.14 24.21
CA ALA A 446 -13.49 10.35 23.82
C ALA A 446 -14.49 11.17 22.99
N ALA A 447 -14.60 12.48 23.22
CA ALA A 447 -15.46 13.37 22.45
C ALA A 447 -14.93 13.54 21.02
N THR A 448 -13.63 13.73 20.83
CA THR A 448 -12.97 13.81 19.51
C THR A 448 -13.15 12.52 18.73
N ALA A 449 -12.91 11.37 19.35
CA ALA A 449 -13.12 10.08 18.70
C ALA A 449 -14.58 9.89 18.21
N SER A 450 -15.57 10.23 19.06
CA SER A 450 -16.98 10.23 18.63
C SER A 450 -17.27 11.25 17.55
N TYR A 451 -16.61 12.41 17.58
CA TYR A 451 -16.80 13.46 16.58
C TYR A 451 -16.29 13.01 15.21
N VAL A 452 -15.14 12.35 15.14
CA VAL A 452 -14.64 11.75 13.87
C VAL A 452 -15.62 10.70 13.35
N LYS A 453 -16.15 9.82 14.22
CA LYS A 453 -17.18 8.84 13.84
C LYS A 453 -18.47 9.50 13.36
N LEU A 454 -18.89 10.59 14.02
CA LEU A 454 -20.05 11.38 13.60
C LEU A 454 -19.84 11.96 12.20
N LEU A 455 -18.66 12.51 11.90
CA LEU A 455 -18.32 13.02 10.57
C LEU A 455 -18.34 11.91 9.51
N ARG A 456 -17.83 10.71 9.85
CA ARG A 456 -17.92 9.52 9.00
C ARG A 456 -19.36 9.14 8.72
N ASP A 457 -20.20 9.05 9.75
CA ASP A 457 -21.60 8.64 9.59
C ASP A 457 -22.43 9.70 8.83
N ALA A 458 -22.03 10.97 8.90
CA ALA A 458 -22.64 12.07 8.16
C ALA A 458 -22.39 12.02 6.64
N THR A 459 -21.49 11.17 6.14
CA THR A 459 -21.30 10.96 4.69
C THR A 459 -22.56 10.41 4.00
N HIS A 460 -23.49 9.84 4.76
CA HIS A 460 -24.81 9.40 4.28
C HIS A 460 -25.93 10.44 4.54
N GLY A 461 -25.58 11.65 4.95
CA GLY A 461 -26.49 12.75 5.32
C GLY A 461 -26.41 13.12 6.81
N HIS A 462 -26.54 14.42 7.11
CA HIS A 462 -26.63 14.91 8.49
C HIS A 462 -28.03 14.63 9.07
N GLY A 463 -28.17 13.51 9.79
CA GLY A 463 -29.39 13.16 10.48
C GLY A 463 -29.25 11.79 11.15
N ALA A 464 -29.47 11.73 12.47
CA ALA A 464 -29.41 10.46 13.18
C ALA A 464 -30.53 9.54 12.68
N LYS A 465 -30.19 8.47 11.93
CA LYS A 465 -31.13 7.36 11.66
C LYS A 465 -31.53 6.63 12.96
N PHE A 466 -30.74 6.76 14.02
CA PHE A 466 -30.99 6.14 15.32
C PHE A 466 -31.44 7.19 16.33
N VAL A 467 -32.70 7.08 16.78
CA VAL A 467 -33.33 7.96 17.76
C VAL A 467 -32.48 8.11 19.05
N ASN A 468 -31.81 7.03 19.46
CA ASN A 468 -31.06 6.93 20.73
C ASN A 468 -29.66 7.57 20.74
N LYS A 469 -29.27 8.29 19.67
CA LYS A 469 -27.98 9.00 19.61
C LYS A 469 -28.13 10.48 19.23
N LYS A 470 -29.36 10.96 19.04
CA LYS A 470 -29.63 12.31 18.54
C LYS A 470 -29.06 13.39 19.48
N THR A 471 -29.24 13.23 20.79
CA THR A 471 -28.76 14.25 21.73
C THR A 471 -27.24 14.28 21.83
N GLN A 472 -26.56 13.13 21.76
CA GLN A 472 -25.09 13.09 21.70
C GLN A 472 -24.58 13.76 20.42
N THR A 473 -25.16 13.44 19.26
CA THR A 473 -24.77 14.06 17.98
C THR A 473 -24.92 15.58 18.03
N ASN A 474 -26.06 16.07 18.50
CA ASN A 474 -26.31 17.51 18.63
C ASN A 474 -25.34 18.17 19.61
N ALA A 475 -25.05 17.52 20.75
CA ALA A 475 -24.10 18.04 21.73
C ALA A 475 -22.69 18.16 21.14
N LEU A 476 -22.19 17.13 20.46
CA LEU A 476 -20.85 17.18 19.85
C LEU A 476 -20.75 18.28 18.78
N LEU A 477 -21.76 18.42 17.93
CA LEU A 477 -21.82 19.48 16.92
C LEU A 477 -21.91 20.88 17.55
N ALA A 478 -22.68 21.05 18.62
CA ALA A 478 -22.83 22.34 19.30
C ALA A 478 -21.56 22.75 20.07
N HIS A 479 -20.81 21.78 20.61
CA HIS A 479 -19.62 22.05 21.40
C HIS A 479 -18.34 22.21 20.55
N HIS A 480 -18.33 21.74 19.29
CA HIS A 480 -17.17 21.80 18.40
C HIS A 480 -17.30 22.92 17.36
N ASN A 481 -16.19 23.60 17.02
CA ASN A 481 -16.16 24.70 16.07
C ASN A 481 -16.24 24.30 14.58
N GLY A 482 -16.47 23.03 14.25
CA GLY A 482 -16.48 22.53 12.87
C GLY A 482 -15.13 22.45 12.14
N SER A 483 -14.03 23.00 12.68
CA SER A 483 -12.71 22.91 12.03
C SER A 483 -12.18 21.48 12.06
N ILE A 484 -11.70 20.98 10.93
CA ILE A 484 -11.11 19.64 10.83
C ILE A 484 -9.69 19.82 10.28
N PRO A 485 -8.67 19.61 11.12
CA PRO A 485 -7.27 19.74 10.73
C PRO A 485 -6.95 18.93 9.48
N TYR A 486 -6.19 19.55 8.58
CA TYR A 486 -5.99 19.03 7.23
C TYR A 486 -5.27 17.66 7.22
N ASP A 487 -4.33 17.47 8.15
CA ASP A 487 -3.49 16.27 8.23
C ASP A 487 -4.06 15.14 9.09
N ILE A 488 -5.27 15.27 9.65
CA ILE A 488 -5.92 14.18 10.43
C ILE A 488 -6.05 12.88 9.63
N VAL A 489 -6.24 13.01 8.32
CA VAL A 489 -6.37 11.87 7.40
C VAL A 489 -5.10 11.04 7.30
N LEU A 490 -3.94 11.59 7.69
CA LEU A 490 -2.66 10.87 7.75
C LEU A 490 -2.61 9.84 8.88
N LEU A 491 -3.62 9.80 9.77
CA LEU A 491 -3.83 8.67 10.69
C LEU A 491 -3.93 7.34 9.91
N SER A 492 -4.44 7.39 8.67
CA SER A 492 -4.44 6.25 7.74
C SER A 492 -3.06 5.65 7.53
N TYR A 493 -2.05 6.52 7.37
CA TYR A 493 -0.67 6.11 7.13
C TYR A 493 0.00 5.63 8.43
N LEU A 494 -0.27 6.27 9.56
CA LEU A 494 0.15 5.77 10.88
C LEU A 494 -0.35 4.33 11.12
N TYR A 495 -1.63 4.06 10.88
CA TYR A 495 -2.20 2.73 11.08
C TYR A 495 -1.74 1.70 10.05
N LEU A 496 -1.36 2.13 8.84
CA LEU A 496 -0.66 1.28 7.90
C LEU A 496 0.73 0.89 8.42
N LEU A 497 1.51 1.83 8.96
CA LEU A 497 2.81 1.52 9.56
C LEU A 497 2.66 0.59 10.76
N GLU A 498 1.68 0.82 11.64
CA GLU A 498 1.41 -0.07 12.77
C GLU A 498 1.04 -1.49 12.28
N PHE A 499 0.23 -1.59 11.23
CA PHE A 499 -0.13 -2.86 10.61
C PHE A 499 1.11 -3.63 10.12
N LEU A 500 2.10 -2.92 9.56
CA LEU A 500 3.37 -3.49 9.08
C LEU A 500 4.36 -3.86 10.20
N VAL A 501 4.27 -3.23 11.37
CA VAL A 501 5.12 -3.56 12.52
C VAL A 501 4.71 -4.89 13.16
N ASP A 502 3.40 -5.15 13.30
CA ASP A 502 2.86 -6.32 14.03
C ASP A 502 2.24 -7.39 13.10
N LEU A 503 3.02 -7.84 12.11
CA LEU A 503 2.56 -8.79 11.09
C LEU A 503 2.22 -10.18 11.64
N ASP A 504 2.81 -10.61 12.75
CA ASP A 504 2.50 -11.91 13.37
C ASP A 504 1.09 -11.91 13.98
N LYS A 505 0.65 -10.78 14.54
CA LYS A 505 -0.73 -10.59 14.95
C LYS A 505 -1.67 -10.58 13.74
N GLN A 506 -1.29 -9.95 12.62
CA GLN A 506 -2.11 -9.96 11.41
C GLN A 506 -2.26 -11.37 10.84
N ARG A 507 -1.18 -12.17 10.82
CA ARG A 507 -1.23 -13.58 10.43
C ARG A 507 -2.27 -14.37 11.23
N LYS A 508 -2.31 -14.20 12.55
CA LYS A 508 -3.32 -14.83 13.43
C LYS A 508 -4.74 -14.34 13.14
N ARG A 509 -4.90 -13.05 12.81
CA ARG A 509 -6.20 -12.47 12.45
C ARG A 509 -6.72 -12.93 11.10
N PHE A 510 -5.86 -13.05 10.09
CA PHE A 510 -6.26 -13.62 8.80
C PHE A 510 -6.71 -15.08 8.92
N PHE A 511 -6.10 -15.84 9.83
CA PHE A 511 -6.56 -17.18 10.15
C PHE A 511 -7.89 -17.20 10.91
N ASP A 512 -8.11 -16.29 11.87
CA ASP A 512 -9.33 -16.16 12.69
C ASP A 512 -9.86 -17.51 13.25
N GLY A 513 -8.95 -18.39 13.66
CA GLY A 513 -9.32 -19.72 14.18
C GLY A 513 -10.10 -20.58 13.18
N GLY A 514 -9.81 -20.43 11.89
CA GLY A 514 -10.44 -21.20 10.81
C GLY A 514 -11.90 -20.83 10.55
N ARG A 515 -12.37 -19.66 10.99
CA ARG A 515 -13.69 -19.15 10.64
C ARG A 515 -13.73 -18.74 9.16
N ILE A 516 -14.88 -18.96 8.52
CA ILE A 516 -15.17 -18.63 7.12
C ILE A 516 -16.15 -17.47 7.09
#